data_AF-A0A2M8PGS6-F1
#
_entry.id   AF-A0A2M8PGS6-F1
#
_cell.length_a   1.000
_cell.length_b   1.000
_cell.length_c   1.000
_cell.angle_alpha   90.00
_cell.angle_beta   90.00
_cell.angle_gamma   90.00
#
_symmetry.space_group_name_H-M   'P 1'
#
loop_
_entity.id
_entity.type
_entity.pdbx_description
1 polymer ?
#
loop_
_entity_poly.entity_id
_entity_poly.type
_entity_poly.pdbx_seq_one_letter_code
_entity_poly.pdbx_strand_id
1 'polypeptide(L)'
;MPSYTDRRNSRLKHEFERIQSVRRPNSLIDVYCADLSADEASAYLGRGLSRQEFAQMIGRGLRGFLKPEEFVQKFPNQPPEKYLLIFNCVGLRQDSDGKIVETTNHAMEVIFNVDYPVKPPRFVWLTPIWHPNIYAPFICNADLAFPISATLDQIAVMTARMVQYRHYNMDDPLAMTHNVVAWLKTQPESRFPIDSRDVLTGELPRAPLVMRRVGGFVEWVDGTPSESQTIMGDLIELMDSE
;
A
#
# COMPACT_ATOMS: atom_id res chain seq x y z
N MET A 1 -30.22 20.04 10.88
CA MET A 1 -29.20 18.98 10.70
C MET A 1 -28.70 19.04 9.26
N PRO A 2 -27.41 18.80 8.98
CA PRO A 2 -26.89 18.81 7.60
C PRO A 2 -27.56 17.73 6.76
N SER A 3 -27.70 17.96 5.45
CA SER A 3 -28.21 16.94 4.54
C SER A 3 -27.23 15.75 4.43
N TYR A 4 -27.69 14.62 3.87
CA TYR A 4 -26.79 13.50 3.60
C TYR A 4 -25.63 13.91 2.68
N THR A 5 -25.94 14.66 1.62
CA THR A 5 -24.94 15.20 0.68
C THR A 5 -23.91 16.08 1.37
N ASP A 6 -24.34 16.95 2.30
CA ASP A 6 -23.41 17.81 3.07
C ASP A 6 -22.46 16.98 3.93
N ARG A 7 -22.97 15.94 4.60
CA ARG A 7 -22.15 15.04 5.42
C ARG A 7 -21.16 14.24 4.59
N ARG A 8 -21.60 13.69 3.44
CA ARG A 8 -20.73 12.96 2.51
C ARG A 8 -19.63 13.86 1.97
N ASN A 9 -19.97 15.04 1.47
CA ASN A 9 -19.00 16.00 0.94
C ASN A 9 -18.01 16.47 2.02
N SER A 10 -18.50 16.72 3.25
CA SER A 10 -17.62 17.06 4.37
C SER A 10 -16.64 15.92 4.69
N ARG A 11 -17.08 14.66 4.62
CA ARG A 11 -16.19 13.52 4.85
C ARG A 11 -15.18 13.34 3.71
N LEU A 12 -15.63 13.44 2.46
CA LEU A 12 -14.73 13.38 1.30
C LEU A 12 -13.66 14.48 1.33
N LYS A 13 -14.04 15.70 1.73
CA LYS A 13 -13.10 16.81 1.93
C LYS A 13 -12.08 16.46 3.02
N HIS A 14 -12.53 15.86 4.13
CA HIS A 14 -11.62 15.39 5.17
C HIS A 14 -10.63 14.34 4.63
N GLU A 15 -11.09 13.33 3.89
CA GLU A 15 -10.20 12.33 3.28
C GLU A 15 -9.19 12.96 2.32
N PHE A 16 -9.63 13.96 1.54
CA PHE A 16 -8.75 14.72 0.66
C PHE A 16 -7.70 15.52 1.43
N GLU A 17 -8.06 16.18 2.54
CA GLU A 17 -7.09 16.87 3.41
C GLU A 17 -6.09 15.88 4.03
N ARG A 18 -6.56 14.72 4.46
CA ARG A 18 -5.73 13.68 5.08
C ARG A 18 -4.71 13.10 4.12
N ILE A 19 -5.12 12.70 2.91
CA ILE A 19 -4.22 12.05 1.95
C ILE A 19 -3.06 12.96 1.50
N GLN A 20 -3.21 14.28 1.59
CA GLN A 20 -2.10 15.20 1.30
C GLN A 20 -0.91 15.02 2.26
N SER A 21 -1.13 14.49 3.47
CA SER A 21 -0.07 14.27 4.47
C SER A 21 0.98 13.23 4.05
N VAL A 22 0.65 12.34 3.11
CA VAL A 22 1.58 11.33 2.60
C VAL A 22 2.44 11.85 1.46
N ARG A 23 2.17 13.04 0.90
CA ARG A 23 2.86 13.59 -0.27
C ARG A 23 4.09 14.42 0.14
N ARG A 24 5.06 13.77 0.77
CA ARG A 24 6.34 14.39 1.16
C ARG A 24 7.37 14.25 0.02
N PRO A 25 8.41 15.10 -0.06
CA PRO A 25 9.38 15.11 -1.17
C PRO A 25 10.03 13.76 -1.50
N ASN A 26 10.17 12.88 -0.49
CA ASN A 26 10.79 11.56 -0.62
C ASN A 26 9.83 10.41 -0.25
N SER A 27 8.52 10.71 -0.17
CA SER A 27 7.53 9.68 0.14
C SER A 27 7.56 8.57 -0.90
N LEU A 28 7.33 7.34 -0.46
CA LEU A 28 7.17 6.19 -1.32
C LEU A 28 5.74 6.05 -1.85
N ILE A 29 4.91 7.08 -1.72
CA ILE A 29 3.52 7.12 -2.19
C ILE A 29 3.30 8.34 -3.07
N ASP A 30 2.92 8.11 -4.33
CA ASP A 30 2.34 9.15 -5.17
C ASP A 30 0.82 9.05 -5.16
N VAL A 31 0.17 10.21 -5.18
CA VAL A 31 -1.29 10.34 -5.11
C VAL A 31 -1.77 11.10 -6.33
N TYR A 32 -2.77 10.55 -7.01
CA TYR A 32 -3.47 11.18 -8.11
C TYR A 32 -4.98 11.10 -7.88
N CYS A 33 -5.73 12.10 -8.38
CA CYS A 33 -7.17 12.23 -8.25
C CYS A 33 -7.83 12.07 -9.62
N ALA A 34 -8.89 11.27 -9.75
CA ALA A 34 -9.52 11.09 -11.05
C ALA A 34 -10.24 12.36 -11.51
N ASP A 35 -10.14 12.65 -12.80
CA ASP A 35 -11.02 13.56 -13.52
C ASP A 35 -12.37 12.87 -13.79
N LEU A 36 -13.45 13.64 -13.94
CA LEU A 36 -14.83 13.13 -13.97
C LEU A 36 -15.16 12.23 -15.19
N SER A 37 -14.25 12.03 -16.16
CA SER A 37 -14.40 11.06 -17.26
C SER A 37 -14.06 9.61 -16.86
N ALA A 38 -14.21 9.29 -15.58
CA ALA A 38 -13.66 8.13 -14.88
C ALA A 38 -13.95 6.73 -15.49
N ASP A 39 -14.93 6.61 -16.38
CA ASP A 39 -15.19 5.38 -17.13
C ASP A 39 -14.01 4.99 -18.04
N GLU A 40 -13.31 5.99 -18.61
CA GLU A 40 -12.13 5.76 -19.44
C GLU A 40 -10.94 5.25 -18.62
N ALA A 41 -10.82 5.72 -17.37
CA ALA A 41 -9.71 5.41 -16.47
C ALA A 41 -9.77 3.96 -15.95
N SER A 42 -10.96 3.52 -15.49
CA SER A 42 -11.16 2.12 -15.10
C SER A 42 -11.03 1.16 -16.31
N ALA A 43 -11.51 1.57 -17.49
CA ALA A 43 -11.33 0.81 -18.73
C ALA A 43 -9.86 0.77 -19.19
N TYR A 44 -9.05 1.78 -18.88
CA TYR A 44 -7.62 1.82 -19.19
C TYR A 44 -6.81 0.86 -18.31
N LEU A 45 -7.13 0.80 -17.01
CA LEU A 45 -6.43 -0.05 -16.04
C LEU A 45 -6.82 -1.53 -16.13
N GLY A 46 -8.06 -1.85 -16.57
CA GLY A 46 -8.55 -3.22 -16.72
C GLY A 46 -7.94 -4.04 -17.86
N ARG A 47 -7.04 -3.47 -18.68
CA ARG A 47 -6.49 -4.11 -19.89
C ARG A 47 -5.26 -4.98 -19.62
N GLY A 48 -4.73 -4.97 -18.39
CA GLY A 48 -3.45 -5.60 -18.05
C GLY A 48 -2.30 -4.83 -18.69
N LEU A 49 -1.91 -3.71 -18.06
CA LEU A 49 -0.82 -2.87 -18.58
C LEU A 49 0.52 -3.61 -18.56
N SER A 50 1.24 -3.57 -19.67
CA SER A 50 2.64 -4.02 -19.73
C SER A 50 3.53 -3.14 -18.85
N ARG A 51 4.72 -3.65 -18.50
CA ARG A 51 5.75 -2.89 -17.75
C ARG A 51 6.09 -1.54 -18.40
N GLN A 52 6.09 -1.49 -19.74
CA GLN A 52 6.41 -0.27 -20.50
C GLN A 52 5.23 0.71 -20.51
N GLU A 53 3.98 0.22 -20.60
CA GLU A 53 2.78 1.05 -20.49
C GLU A 53 2.63 1.62 -19.08
N PHE A 54 2.96 0.85 -18.04
CA PHE A 54 2.96 1.33 -16.67
C PHE A 54 4.05 2.41 -16.45
N ALA A 55 5.25 2.23 -17.00
CA ALA A 55 6.30 3.26 -16.94
C ALA A 55 5.89 4.54 -17.71
N GLN A 56 5.18 4.39 -18.83
CA GLN A 56 4.59 5.53 -19.55
C GLN A 56 3.42 6.16 -18.79
N MET A 57 2.63 5.37 -18.06
CA MET A 57 1.53 5.82 -17.21
C MET A 57 2.03 6.68 -16.04
N ILE A 58 3.13 6.29 -15.41
CA ILE A 58 3.83 7.11 -14.40
C ILE A 58 4.48 8.35 -15.03
N GLY A 59 5.03 8.22 -16.24
CA GLY A 59 5.82 9.28 -16.89
C GLY A 59 5.04 10.36 -17.67
N ARG A 60 3.80 10.12 -18.09
CA ARG A 60 3.03 11.05 -18.97
C ARG A 60 1.78 11.67 -18.34
N GLY A 61 1.51 11.39 -17.06
CA GLY A 61 0.22 11.69 -16.47
C GLY A 61 -0.82 10.68 -16.95
N LEU A 62 -1.48 10.05 -16.00
CA LEU A 62 -2.61 9.18 -16.26
C LEU A 62 -3.67 9.99 -17.03
N ARG A 63 -4.09 9.52 -18.21
CA ARG A 63 -5.26 10.13 -18.86
C ARG A 63 -6.45 10.02 -17.91
N GLY A 64 -6.98 11.17 -17.49
CA GLY A 64 -8.08 11.22 -16.54
C GLY A 64 -7.68 11.07 -15.06
N PHE A 65 -6.40 11.16 -14.68
CA PHE A 65 -6.03 11.52 -13.31
C PHE A 65 -5.10 12.73 -13.26
N LEU A 66 -5.32 13.55 -12.25
CA LEU A 66 -4.68 14.82 -12.00
C LEU A 66 -3.86 14.72 -10.73
N LYS A 67 -2.74 15.45 -10.66
CA LYS A 67 -2.11 15.71 -9.36
C LYS A 67 -3.10 16.49 -8.47
N PRO A 68 -3.04 16.37 -7.14
CA PRO A 68 -3.96 17.08 -6.26
C PRO A 68 -4.03 18.59 -6.49
N GLU A 69 -2.92 19.25 -6.85
CA GLU A 69 -2.92 20.68 -7.17
C GLU A 69 -3.71 20.98 -8.46
N GLU A 70 -3.51 20.16 -9.49
CA GLU A 70 -4.22 20.28 -10.77
C GLU A 70 -5.71 19.99 -10.60
N PHE A 71 -6.05 19.00 -9.76
CA PHE A 71 -7.42 18.68 -9.40
C PHE A 71 -8.10 19.87 -8.71
N VAL A 72 -7.46 20.50 -7.71
CA VAL A 72 -8.02 21.68 -7.03
C VAL A 72 -8.19 22.86 -7.98
N GLN A 73 -7.26 23.08 -8.91
CA GLN A 73 -7.40 24.13 -9.92
C GLN A 73 -8.61 23.89 -10.83
N LYS A 74 -8.86 22.64 -11.23
CA LYS A 74 -9.96 22.27 -12.11
C LYS A 74 -11.31 22.17 -11.39
N PHE A 75 -11.31 21.72 -10.15
CA PHE A 75 -12.49 21.41 -9.33
C PHE A 75 -12.40 22.06 -7.93
N PRO A 76 -12.35 23.40 -7.82
CA PRO A 76 -12.00 24.10 -6.58
C PRO A 76 -12.98 23.87 -5.41
N ASN A 77 -14.21 23.46 -5.70
CA ASN A 77 -15.28 23.29 -4.71
C ASN A 77 -15.78 21.83 -4.60
N GLN A 78 -15.09 20.87 -5.21
CA GLN A 78 -15.50 19.47 -5.20
C GLN A 78 -14.35 18.62 -4.65
N PRO A 79 -14.57 17.77 -3.64
CA PRO A 79 -13.55 16.82 -3.23
C PRO A 79 -13.46 15.66 -4.24
N PRO A 80 -12.28 15.05 -4.46
CA PRO A 80 -12.18 13.86 -5.30
C PRO A 80 -12.87 12.66 -4.65
N GLU A 81 -13.53 11.86 -5.49
CA GLU A 81 -14.19 10.61 -5.09
C GLU A 81 -13.40 9.37 -5.53
N LYS A 82 -12.39 9.55 -6.38
CA LYS A 82 -11.55 8.48 -6.91
C LYS A 82 -10.08 8.89 -6.87
N TYR A 83 -9.25 7.96 -6.42
CA TYR A 83 -7.82 8.17 -6.29
C TYR A 83 -7.06 7.03 -6.94
N LEU A 84 -5.89 7.34 -7.50
CA LEU A 84 -4.88 6.35 -7.80
C LEU A 84 -3.69 6.57 -6.88
N LEU A 85 -3.33 5.54 -6.14
CA LEU A 85 -2.15 5.48 -5.30
C LEU A 85 -1.09 4.65 -6.02
N ILE A 86 0.10 5.22 -6.19
CA ILE A 86 1.28 4.51 -6.70
C ILE A 86 2.22 4.31 -5.52
N PHE A 87 2.68 3.08 -5.31
CA PHE A 87 3.63 2.74 -4.25
C PHE A 87 5.01 2.46 -4.84
N ASN A 88 5.98 3.32 -4.54
CA ASN A 88 7.35 3.28 -5.06
C ASN A 88 8.31 2.46 -4.17
N CYS A 89 7.77 1.69 -3.23
CA CYS A 89 8.53 0.76 -2.39
C CYS A 89 8.80 -0.56 -3.14
N VAL A 90 9.81 -1.30 -2.69
CA VAL A 90 10.12 -2.63 -3.25
C VAL A 90 9.15 -3.64 -2.66
N GLY A 91 8.51 -4.39 -3.55
CA GLY A 91 7.70 -5.57 -3.23
C GLY A 91 8.05 -6.71 -4.18
N LEU A 92 7.26 -7.78 -4.15
CA LEU A 92 7.50 -8.97 -4.96
C LEU A 92 6.42 -9.15 -6.03
N ARG A 93 6.81 -9.81 -7.13
CA ARG A 93 5.89 -10.36 -8.13
C ARG A 93 6.45 -11.67 -8.69
N GLN A 94 5.59 -12.46 -9.30
CA GLN A 94 6.03 -13.54 -10.17
C GLN A 94 6.29 -12.99 -11.59
N ASP A 95 7.36 -13.44 -12.24
CA ASP A 95 7.63 -13.16 -13.65
C ASP A 95 7.10 -14.24 -14.60
N SER A 96 7.31 -14.04 -15.90
CA SER A 96 6.83 -14.95 -16.95
C SER A 96 7.42 -16.35 -16.86
N ASP A 97 8.58 -16.50 -16.23
CA ASP A 97 9.27 -17.79 -16.04
C ASP A 97 8.86 -18.44 -14.71
N GLY A 98 7.92 -17.84 -13.98
CA GLY A 98 7.45 -18.31 -12.69
C GLY A 98 8.36 -17.94 -11.52
N LYS A 99 9.41 -17.15 -11.74
CA LYS A 99 10.36 -16.74 -10.69
C LYS A 99 9.80 -15.58 -9.88
N ILE A 100 10.02 -15.62 -8.56
CA ILE A 100 9.67 -14.52 -7.67
C ILE A 100 10.79 -13.49 -7.70
N VAL A 101 10.46 -12.27 -8.12
CA VAL A 101 11.40 -11.18 -8.35
C VAL A 101 10.90 -9.89 -7.69
N GLU A 102 11.85 -9.03 -7.35
CA GLU A 102 11.57 -7.69 -6.83
C GLU A 102 11.01 -6.76 -7.90
N THR A 103 10.18 -5.82 -7.47
CA THR A 103 9.55 -4.81 -8.33
C THR A 103 9.12 -3.60 -7.50
N THR A 104 9.12 -2.42 -8.12
CA THR A 104 8.60 -1.17 -7.55
C THR A 104 7.30 -0.72 -8.23
N ASN A 105 6.69 -1.60 -9.04
CA ASN A 105 5.51 -1.29 -9.84
C ASN A 105 4.24 -1.72 -9.08
N HIS A 106 3.73 -0.83 -8.25
CA HIS A 106 2.57 -1.11 -7.40
C HIS A 106 1.55 0.02 -7.53
N ALA A 107 0.29 -0.34 -7.77
CA ALA A 107 -0.78 0.64 -7.88
C ALA A 107 -2.11 0.12 -7.36
N MET A 108 -2.88 1.02 -6.75
CA MET A 108 -4.22 0.77 -6.24
C MET A 108 -5.15 1.93 -6.55
N GLU A 109 -6.35 1.62 -7.03
CA GLU A 109 -7.46 2.56 -7.14
C GLU A 109 -8.26 2.57 -5.83
N VAL A 110 -8.69 3.76 -5.40
CA VAL A 110 -9.62 3.96 -4.27
C VAL A 110 -10.84 4.68 -4.77
N ILE A 111 -12.03 4.15 -4.49
CA ILE A 111 -13.32 4.67 -4.98
C ILE A 111 -14.27 4.88 -3.80
N PHE A 112 -14.70 6.13 -3.60
CA PHE A 112 -15.71 6.52 -2.63
C PHE A 112 -17.10 6.52 -3.29
N ASN A 113 -17.87 5.46 -3.08
CA ASN A 113 -19.21 5.33 -3.67
C ASN A 113 -20.21 6.36 -3.11
N VAL A 114 -21.39 6.42 -3.74
CA VAL A 114 -22.49 7.31 -3.35
C VAL A 114 -22.96 7.11 -1.90
N ASP A 115 -22.80 5.91 -1.34
CA ASP A 115 -23.19 5.54 0.02
C ASP A 115 -22.11 5.79 1.09
N TYR A 116 -20.93 6.30 0.71
CA TYR A 116 -19.90 6.70 1.66
C TYR A 116 -20.37 7.87 2.57
N PRO A 117 -20.10 7.88 3.88
CA PRO A 117 -19.28 6.94 4.65
C PRO A 117 -20.04 5.79 5.31
N VAL A 118 -21.31 5.54 4.95
CA VAL A 118 -22.08 4.42 5.51
C VAL A 118 -21.44 3.09 5.11
N LYS A 119 -20.94 3.01 3.87
CA LYS A 119 -20.06 1.93 3.42
C LYS A 119 -18.62 2.42 3.27
N PRO A 120 -17.62 1.56 3.51
CA PRO A 120 -16.22 1.90 3.26
C PRO A 120 -15.97 2.14 1.76
N PRO A 121 -14.90 2.86 1.40
CA PRO A 121 -14.48 2.96 0.01
C PRO A 121 -14.10 1.59 -0.55
N ARG A 122 -14.22 1.45 -1.87
CA ARG A 122 -13.74 0.27 -2.59
C ARG A 122 -12.26 0.46 -2.93
N PHE A 123 -11.48 -0.58 -2.70
CA PHE A 123 -10.08 -0.66 -3.09
C PHE A 123 -9.94 -1.66 -4.24
N VAL A 124 -9.18 -1.29 -5.27
CA VAL A 124 -8.92 -2.14 -6.43
C VAL A 124 -7.42 -2.19 -6.65
N TRP A 125 -6.81 -3.35 -6.40
CA TRP A 125 -5.40 -3.56 -6.70
C TRP A 125 -5.19 -3.74 -8.22
N LEU A 126 -4.19 -3.09 -8.80
CA LEU A 126 -4.08 -2.94 -10.26
C LEU A 126 -2.87 -3.64 -10.88
N THR A 127 -1.84 -3.95 -10.10
CA THR A 127 -0.57 -4.47 -10.64
C THR A 127 -0.33 -5.92 -10.21
N PRO A 128 0.49 -6.69 -10.96
CA PRO A 128 0.95 -7.99 -10.47
C PRO A 128 1.73 -7.85 -9.17
N ILE A 129 1.32 -8.60 -8.15
CA ILE A 129 1.98 -8.65 -6.84
C ILE A 129 2.00 -10.11 -6.36
N TRP A 130 3.09 -10.49 -5.72
CA TRP A 130 3.22 -11.72 -4.97
C TRP A 130 3.09 -11.33 -3.50
N HIS A 131 1.92 -11.54 -2.89
CA HIS A 131 1.64 -11.18 -1.49
C HIS A 131 0.48 -12.05 -0.97
N PRO A 132 0.50 -12.55 0.29
CA PRO A 132 -0.54 -13.46 0.79
C PRO A 132 -1.91 -12.78 0.94
N ASN A 133 -1.95 -11.46 1.19
CA ASN A 133 -3.20 -10.73 1.39
C ASN A 133 -3.55 -9.75 0.25
N ILE A 134 -2.83 -9.78 -0.89
CA ILE A 134 -3.14 -8.93 -2.05
C ILE A 134 -3.11 -9.79 -3.31
N TYR A 135 -4.19 -9.74 -4.09
CA TYR A 135 -4.31 -10.42 -5.38
C TYR A 135 -5.27 -9.64 -6.26
N ALA A 136 -4.78 -9.05 -7.36
CA ALA A 136 -5.61 -8.21 -8.23
C ALA A 136 -6.94 -8.90 -8.61
N PRO A 137 -8.10 -8.24 -8.43
CA PRO A 137 -8.31 -6.85 -8.00
C PRO A 137 -8.43 -6.65 -6.47
N PHE A 138 -8.29 -7.69 -5.67
CA PHE A 138 -8.56 -7.72 -4.24
C PHE A 138 -7.35 -7.34 -3.38
N ILE A 139 -7.63 -6.65 -2.27
CA ILE A 139 -6.71 -6.40 -1.17
C ILE A 139 -7.45 -6.70 0.13
N CYS A 140 -6.83 -7.50 0.99
CA CYS A 140 -7.28 -7.77 2.35
C CYS A 140 -6.18 -7.32 3.31
N ASN A 141 -6.54 -6.61 4.38
CA ASN A 141 -5.60 -6.24 5.43
C ASN A 141 -5.74 -7.18 6.63
N ALA A 142 -5.44 -8.47 6.43
CA ALA A 142 -5.08 -9.41 7.51
C ALA A 142 -5.84 -9.22 8.84
N ASP A 143 -7.04 -9.82 8.98
CA ASP A 143 -7.95 -9.75 10.15
C ASP A 143 -8.53 -8.37 10.54
N LEU A 144 -8.01 -7.27 9.98
CA LEU A 144 -8.56 -5.94 10.15
C LEU A 144 -9.08 -5.46 8.79
N ALA A 145 -10.36 -5.72 8.50
CA ALA A 145 -11.08 -4.85 7.57
C ALA A 145 -10.69 -3.41 7.90
N PHE A 146 -10.25 -2.62 6.90
CA PHE A 146 -9.84 -1.22 7.12
C PHE A 146 -10.79 -0.62 8.14
N PRO A 147 -10.30 -0.21 9.33
CA PRO A 147 -11.19 0.24 10.39
C PRO A 147 -12.18 1.21 9.78
N ILE A 148 -13.47 1.11 10.08
CA ILE A 148 -14.49 1.99 9.48
C ILE A 148 -14.12 3.49 9.69
N SER A 149 -13.29 3.76 10.70
CA SER A 149 -12.72 5.07 11.03
C SER A 149 -11.41 5.44 10.33
N ALA A 150 -10.70 4.50 9.68
CA ALA A 150 -9.40 4.73 9.07
C ALA A 150 -9.50 5.77 7.96
N THR A 151 -8.56 6.71 7.96
CA THR A 151 -8.47 7.77 6.96
C THR A 151 -7.61 7.33 5.78
N LEU A 152 -7.78 7.98 4.63
CA LEU A 152 -7.14 7.59 3.36
C LEU A 152 -5.61 7.59 3.44
N ASP A 153 -5.00 8.48 4.22
CA ASP A 153 -3.56 8.48 4.49
C ASP A 153 -3.10 7.23 5.26
N GLN A 154 -3.87 6.80 6.27
CA GLN A 154 -3.57 5.60 7.04
C GLN A 154 -3.67 4.35 6.17
N ILE A 155 -4.71 4.30 5.33
CA ILE A 155 -4.90 3.24 4.33
C ILE A 155 -3.71 3.19 3.37
N ALA A 156 -3.29 4.34 2.84
CA ALA A 156 -2.16 4.43 1.93
C ALA A 156 -0.85 3.95 2.59
N VAL A 157 -0.55 4.40 3.80
CA VAL A 157 0.66 3.98 4.54
C VAL A 157 0.64 2.50 4.87
N MET A 158 -0.50 1.97 5.33
CA MET A 158 -0.63 0.54 5.65
C MET A 158 -0.47 -0.32 4.40
N THR A 159 -1.09 0.08 3.28
CA THR A 159 -0.95 -0.63 2.01
C THR A 159 0.50 -0.64 1.53
N ALA A 160 1.21 0.49 1.63
CA ALA A 160 2.64 0.54 1.33
C ALA A 160 3.44 -0.44 2.21
N ARG A 161 3.16 -0.50 3.52
CA ARG A 161 3.81 -1.46 4.44
C ARG A 161 3.52 -2.92 4.07
N MET A 162 2.33 -3.24 3.58
CA MET A 162 2.03 -4.57 3.05
C MET A 162 2.90 -4.90 1.83
N VAL A 163 3.01 -3.96 0.87
CA VAL A 163 3.88 -4.14 -0.32
C VAL A 163 5.33 -4.42 0.09
N GLN A 164 5.82 -3.74 1.12
CA GLN A 164 7.16 -3.94 1.69
C GLN A 164 7.33 -5.28 2.43
N TYR A 165 6.27 -6.09 2.58
CA TYR A 165 6.22 -7.24 3.47
C TYR A 165 6.50 -6.90 4.95
N ARG A 166 6.19 -5.67 5.36
CA ARG A 166 6.23 -5.29 6.77
C ARG A 166 4.98 -5.69 7.54
N HIS A 167 3.89 -5.99 6.84
CA HIS A 167 2.61 -6.30 7.46
C HIS A 167 1.87 -7.30 6.57
N TYR A 168 1.71 -8.54 7.05
CA TYR A 168 1.00 -9.59 6.32
C TYR A 168 0.51 -10.70 7.25
N ASN A 169 -0.48 -11.48 6.79
CA ASN A 169 -1.02 -12.62 7.52
C ASN A 169 -1.06 -13.87 6.65
N MET A 170 -0.53 -14.96 7.18
CA MET A 170 -0.47 -16.26 6.54
C MET A 170 -1.60 -17.23 6.95
N ASP A 171 -2.34 -16.93 8.03
CA ASP A 171 -3.45 -17.75 8.52
C ASP A 171 -4.75 -17.47 7.76
N ASP A 172 -4.98 -16.22 7.35
CA ASP A 172 -6.11 -15.81 6.49
C ASP A 172 -5.61 -15.22 5.15
N PRO A 173 -4.99 -16.03 4.27
CA PRO A 173 -4.63 -15.58 2.95
C PRO A 173 -5.86 -15.44 2.07
N LEU A 174 -5.78 -14.60 1.03
CA LEU A 174 -6.79 -14.64 -0.02
C LEU A 174 -6.84 -16.05 -0.66
N ALA A 175 -8.02 -16.50 -1.05
CA ALA A 175 -8.18 -17.86 -1.61
C ALA A 175 -7.23 -18.15 -2.79
N MET A 176 -6.83 -17.13 -3.55
CA MET A 176 -5.95 -17.24 -4.72
C MET A 176 -4.45 -17.19 -4.39
N THR A 177 -4.05 -17.04 -3.13
CA THR A 177 -2.65 -16.77 -2.72
C THR A 177 -2.04 -17.86 -1.82
N HIS A 178 -2.64 -19.04 -1.75
CA HIS A 178 -2.11 -20.18 -0.99
C HIS A 178 -0.68 -20.58 -1.40
N ASN A 179 -0.37 -20.47 -2.69
CA ASN A 179 0.98 -20.67 -3.23
C ASN A 179 2.00 -19.64 -2.68
N VAL A 180 1.56 -18.40 -2.41
CA VAL A 180 2.39 -17.37 -1.78
C VAL A 180 2.74 -17.77 -0.36
N VAL A 181 1.76 -18.26 0.42
CA VAL A 181 1.99 -18.74 1.80
C VAL A 181 2.97 -19.92 1.81
N ALA A 182 2.79 -20.88 0.90
CA ALA A 182 3.72 -22.01 0.76
C ALA A 182 5.13 -21.52 0.42
N TRP A 183 5.26 -20.57 -0.50
CA TRP A 183 6.55 -19.96 -0.84
C TRP A 183 7.18 -19.23 0.35
N LEU A 184 6.42 -18.42 1.09
CA LEU A 184 6.92 -17.68 2.26
C LEU A 184 7.53 -18.61 3.32
N LYS A 185 6.92 -19.77 3.56
CA LYS A 185 7.42 -20.78 4.50
C LYS A 185 8.77 -21.38 4.11
N THR A 186 9.19 -21.23 2.86
CA THR A 186 10.51 -21.69 2.37
C THR A 186 11.60 -20.61 2.43
N GLN A 187 11.23 -19.36 2.73
CA GLN A 187 12.16 -18.23 2.73
C GLN A 187 12.76 -18.00 4.12
N PRO A 188 14.03 -17.57 4.23
CA PRO A 188 14.59 -17.17 5.51
C PRO A 188 13.94 -15.87 5.98
N GLU A 189 13.70 -15.74 7.29
CA GLU A 189 13.06 -14.55 7.87
C GLU A 189 13.88 -13.28 7.67
N SER A 190 15.21 -13.39 7.62
CA SER A 190 16.14 -12.28 7.35
C SER A 190 15.98 -11.65 5.96
N ARG A 191 15.22 -12.29 5.07
CA ARG A 191 14.84 -11.70 3.78
C ARG A 191 13.81 -10.58 3.94
N PHE A 192 13.06 -10.57 5.05
CA PHE A 192 11.95 -9.65 5.27
C PHE A 192 12.32 -8.56 6.29
N PRO A 193 11.72 -7.36 6.18
CA PRO A 193 10.87 -6.92 5.06
C PRO A 193 11.68 -6.76 3.77
N ILE A 194 11.00 -6.84 2.61
CA ILE A 194 11.65 -6.68 1.29
C ILE A 194 12.14 -5.24 1.10
N ASP A 195 11.54 -4.28 1.80
CA ASP A 195 11.97 -2.89 1.83
C ASP A 195 11.82 -2.30 3.24
N SER A 196 12.94 -1.84 3.79
CA SER A 196 13.03 -1.27 5.13
C SER A 196 13.01 0.26 5.16
N ARG A 197 12.78 0.94 4.03
CA ARG A 197 12.60 2.40 4.01
C ARG A 197 11.28 2.82 4.65
N ASP A 198 11.28 3.89 5.44
CA ASP A 198 10.05 4.53 5.92
C ASP A 198 9.22 5.02 4.74
N VAL A 199 7.91 4.80 4.82
CA VAL A 199 7.00 5.09 3.71
C VAL A 199 6.88 6.59 3.43
N LEU A 200 6.96 7.43 4.45
CA LEU A 200 6.73 8.87 4.32
C LEU A 200 8.02 9.65 4.04
N THR A 201 9.17 9.18 4.52
CA THR A 201 10.46 9.86 4.30
C THR A 201 11.31 9.20 3.22
N GLY A 202 11.04 7.94 2.85
CA GLY A 202 11.87 7.17 1.93
C GLY A 202 13.25 6.81 2.48
N GLU A 203 13.52 7.12 3.75
CA GLU A 203 14.79 6.89 4.41
C GLU A 203 14.81 5.52 5.10
N LEU A 204 15.99 4.92 5.24
CA LEU A 204 16.14 3.75 6.10
C LEU A 204 15.81 4.08 7.56
N PRO A 205 15.31 3.11 8.34
CA PRO A 205 14.89 3.36 9.70
C PRO A 205 16.13 3.63 10.56
N ARG A 206 16.00 4.50 11.57
CA ARG A 206 17.12 4.86 12.45
C ARG A 206 17.55 3.73 13.38
N ALA A 207 16.66 2.79 13.63
CA ALA A 207 16.89 1.57 14.38
C ALA A 207 16.52 0.34 13.52
N PRO A 208 17.10 -0.84 13.79
CA PRO A 208 16.69 -2.06 13.13
C PRO A 208 15.19 -2.32 13.32
N LEU A 209 14.55 -2.87 12.27
CA LEU A 209 13.17 -3.33 12.39
C LEU A 209 13.14 -4.64 13.17
N VAL A 210 12.17 -4.75 14.07
CA VAL A 210 11.94 -5.94 14.89
C VAL A 210 10.69 -6.64 14.38
N MET A 211 10.82 -7.93 14.11
CA MET A 211 9.68 -8.78 13.73
C MET A 211 8.84 -9.12 14.95
N ARG A 212 7.54 -8.90 14.84
CA ARG A 212 6.51 -9.37 15.77
C ARG A 212 5.63 -10.38 15.04
N ARG A 213 5.39 -11.53 15.68
CA ARG A 213 4.52 -12.58 15.14
C ARG A 213 3.49 -12.99 16.17
N VAL A 214 2.22 -12.99 15.76
CA VAL A 214 1.09 -13.51 16.56
C VAL A 214 0.27 -14.42 15.66
N GLY A 215 0.32 -15.73 15.88
CA GLY A 215 -0.20 -16.70 14.90
C GLY A 215 0.53 -16.54 13.55
N GLY A 216 -0.22 -16.51 12.45
CA GLY A 216 0.26 -16.25 11.10
C GLY A 216 0.41 -14.78 10.75
N PHE A 217 0.01 -13.86 11.63
CA PHE A 217 0.20 -12.42 11.46
C PHE A 217 1.65 -12.03 11.75
N VAL A 218 2.28 -11.32 10.81
CA VAL A 218 3.65 -10.82 10.89
C VAL A 218 3.64 -9.32 10.69
N GLU A 219 4.29 -8.62 11.62
CA GLU A 219 4.52 -7.18 11.54
C GLU A 219 5.99 -6.84 11.82
N TRP A 220 6.54 -5.91 11.06
CA TRP A 220 7.88 -5.35 11.25
C TRP A 220 7.75 -3.91 11.73
N VAL A 221 8.12 -3.68 12.98
CA VAL A 221 8.03 -2.36 13.64
C VAL A 221 9.42 -1.80 13.91
N ASP A 222 9.52 -0.49 14.09
CA ASP A 222 10.77 0.14 14.52
C ASP A 222 11.16 -0.38 15.91
N GLY A 223 12.36 -0.96 16.03
CA GLY A 223 12.90 -1.39 17.31
C GLY A 223 13.11 -0.19 18.22
N THR A 224 12.75 -0.32 19.50
CA THR A 224 13.25 0.64 20.49
C THR A 224 14.75 0.39 20.69
N PRO A 225 15.59 1.42 20.91
CA PRO A 225 17.04 1.25 21.06
C PRO A 225 17.46 0.21 22.11
N SER A 226 16.61 -0.07 23.10
CA SER A 226 16.86 -1.07 24.16
C SER A 226 16.71 -2.52 23.71
N GLU A 227 15.92 -2.83 22.69
CA GLU A 227 15.75 -4.23 22.20
C GLU A 227 16.85 -4.62 21.19
N SER A 228 17.46 -3.64 20.54
CA SER A 228 18.56 -3.85 19.59
C SER A 228 19.92 -4.17 20.24
N GLN A 229 20.09 -3.94 21.55
CA GLN A 229 21.34 -4.26 22.26
C GLN A 229 21.41 -5.72 22.76
N THR A 230 20.27 -6.40 22.94
CA THR A 230 20.27 -7.81 23.37
C THR A 230 20.68 -8.75 22.23
N ILE A 231 20.27 -8.45 20.99
CA ILE A 231 20.52 -9.33 19.84
C ILE A 231 21.99 -9.35 19.40
N MET A 232 22.76 -8.29 19.66
CA MET A 232 24.20 -8.25 19.32
C MET A 232 25.10 -8.77 20.45
N GLY A 233 24.63 -8.75 21.70
CA GLY A 233 25.34 -9.34 22.85
C GLY A 233 25.30 -10.87 22.80
N ASP A 234 24.13 -11.43 22.49
CA ASP A 234 23.92 -12.88 22.45
C ASP A 234 24.67 -13.55 21.26
N LEU A 235 24.96 -12.80 20.19
CA LEU A 235 25.72 -13.32 19.04
C LEU A 235 27.24 -13.37 19.28
N ILE A 236 27.77 -12.50 20.16
CA ILE A 236 29.21 -12.46 20.49
C ILE A 236 29.53 -13.56 21.51
N GLU A 237 28.65 -13.82 22.49
CA GLU A 237 28.84 -14.91 23.45
C GLU A 237 28.80 -16.31 22.81
N LEU A 238 28.13 -16.47 21.66
CA LEU A 238 28.10 -17.72 20.88
C LEU A 238 29.31 -17.91 19.94
N MET A 239 30.13 -16.89 19.72
CA MET A 239 31.33 -16.96 18.87
C MET A 239 32.64 -17.04 19.67
N ASP A 240 32.62 -16.74 20.96
CA ASP A 240 33.76 -16.88 21.89
C ASP A 240 33.73 -18.19 22.70
N SER A 241 32.81 -19.11 22.37
CA SER A 241 32.66 -20.43 23.03
C SER A 241 33.11 -21.61 22.17
N GLU A 242 34.19 -21.46 21.40
CA GLU A 242 35.01 -22.57 20.86
C GLU A 242 36.48 -22.41 21.25
#